data_AF-A0A7Y6IT03-F1
#
_entry.id   AF-A0A7Y6IT03-F1
#
_cell.length_a   1.000
_cell.length_b   1.000
_cell.length_c   1.000
_cell.angle_alpha   90.00
_cell.angle_beta   90.00
_cell.angle_gamma   90.00
#
_symmetry.space_group_name_H-M   'P 1'
#
loop_
_entity.id
_entity.type
_entity.pdbx_description
1 polymer ?
#
loop_
_entity_poly.entity_id
_entity_poly.type
_entity_poly.pdbx_seq_one_letter_code
_entity_poly.pdbx_strand_id
1 'polypeptide(L)'
;MVEKVQRQGGGHRRGGGRLAALVGAPLVTESDDPRPDAGWVAGLRLMTGHPALRGEFLEAGMAAERELAAAVAERTGADPERELHPRLVAGAVGVAISASTDLWLRLGPPASYADLLQDALDQATRGLPPAELRRPRRSG
;
A
#
# COMPACT_ATOMS: atom_id res chain seq x y z
N MET A 1 44.84 -37.47 35.14
CA MET A 1 44.09 -37.98 36.32
C MET A 1 42.71 -37.36 36.23
N VAL A 2 41.65 -38.18 36.12
CA VAL A 2 40.20 -37.84 35.96
C VAL A 2 39.86 -36.89 34.77
N GLU A 3 39.11 -37.23 33.70
CA GLU A 3 37.83 -37.99 33.56
C GLU A 3 36.71 -37.40 34.45
N LYS A 4 35.46 -37.15 34.02
CA LYS A 4 34.65 -37.74 32.92
C LYS A 4 33.29 -36.98 32.77
N VAL A 5 32.51 -37.25 31.70
CA VAL A 5 31.00 -37.34 31.69
C VAL A 5 30.19 -36.01 31.89
N GLN A 6 29.11 -35.63 31.18
CA GLN A 6 28.33 -36.03 29.97
C GLN A 6 27.90 -34.73 29.22
N ARG A 7 27.27 -34.63 28.02
CA ARG A 7 26.69 -35.55 27.01
C ARG A 7 25.29 -36.20 27.18
N GLN A 8 24.23 -35.39 27.37
CA GLN A 8 22.84 -35.68 26.91
C GLN A 8 22.03 -34.37 26.80
N GLY A 9 21.05 -34.19 25.90
CA GLY A 9 20.63 -35.07 24.80
C GLY A 9 19.15 -34.91 24.40
N GLY A 10 18.86 -34.00 23.45
CA GLY A 10 17.69 -34.07 22.56
C GLY A 10 16.36 -33.43 23.01
N GLY A 11 15.64 -32.83 22.05
CA GLY A 11 14.16 -32.75 22.09
C GLY A 11 13.50 -31.39 21.82
N HIS A 12 12.87 -31.27 20.64
CA HIS A 12 11.61 -30.53 20.41
C HIS A 12 11.52 -29.01 20.69
N ARG A 13 11.55 -28.21 19.60
CA ARG A 13 10.35 -27.66 18.92
C ARG A 13 10.80 -26.89 17.65
N ARG A 14 10.19 -27.15 16.48
CA ARG A 14 9.18 -26.28 15.82
C ARG A 14 9.41 -24.79 16.15
N GLY A 15 9.79 -23.91 15.23
CA GLY A 15 9.30 -23.81 13.85
C GLY A 15 8.17 -22.78 13.82
N GLY A 16 8.50 -21.54 13.47
CA GLY A 16 7.62 -20.36 13.53
C GLY A 16 8.30 -19.16 14.20
N GLY A 17 8.04 -17.95 13.71
CA GLY A 17 8.46 -16.70 14.39
C GLY A 17 9.74 -16.02 13.90
N ARG A 18 9.95 -15.87 12.58
CA ARG A 18 11.00 -14.99 12.01
C ARG A 18 10.59 -14.28 10.70
N LEU A 19 9.48 -13.54 10.72
CA LEU A 19 9.18 -12.47 9.74
C LEU A 19 8.36 -11.34 10.39
N ALA A 20 8.88 -10.77 11.48
CA ALA A 20 8.34 -9.55 12.10
C ALA A 20 9.38 -8.43 11.99
N ALA A 21 9.59 -7.93 10.78
CA ALA A 21 10.49 -6.80 10.48
C ALA A 21 10.28 -6.24 9.06
N LEU A 22 9.13 -5.60 8.79
CA LEU A 22 9.00 -4.66 7.66
C LEU A 22 8.01 -3.51 7.91
N VAL A 23 7.93 -3.05 9.16
CA VAL A 23 7.29 -1.77 9.53
C VAL A 23 8.36 -0.95 10.22
N GLY A 24 8.96 -0.01 9.47
CA GLY A 24 10.17 0.68 9.92
C GLY A 24 10.93 1.40 8.80
N ALA A 25 10.22 1.98 7.83
CA ALA A 25 10.78 3.01 6.96
C ALA A 25 10.50 4.37 7.61
N PRO A 26 11.52 5.21 7.91
CA PRO A 26 11.26 6.57 8.34
C PRO A 26 10.59 7.32 7.19
N LEU A 27 9.42 7.91 7.46
CA LEU A 27 8.78 8.81 6.51
C LEU A 27 9.68 10.04 6.34
N VAL A 28 10.05 10.31 5.09
CA VAL A 28 10.74 11.54 4.64
C VAL A 28 12.13 11.75 5.27
N THR A 29 13.16 11.20 4.62
CA THR A 29 14.43 11.93 4.50
C THR A 29 14.37 12.77 3.23
N GLU A 30 14.43 14.09 3.40
CA GLU A 30 14.57 15.07 2.33
C GLU A 30 15.79 14.73 1.45
N SER A 31 15.54 14.37 0.19
CA SER A 31 16.57 14.07 -0.80
C SER A 31 16.21 14.78 -2.11
N ASP A 32 17.17 15.56 -2.60
CA ASP A 32 16.99 16.60 -3.62
C ASP A 32 17.03 16.05 -5.07
N ASP A 33 16.13 15.09 -5.36
CA ASP A 33 15.55 14.76 -6.68
C ASP A 33 14.44 13.70 -6.44
N PRO A 34 13.14 14.00 -6.64
CA PRO A 34 12.04 13.10 -6.30
C PRO A 34 11.83 11.97 -7.33
N ARG A 35 12.80 11.71 -8.22
CA ARG A 35 12.70 10.65 -9.23
C ARG A 35 12.93 9.27 -8.60
N PRO A 36 11.90 8.41 -8.53
CA PRO A 36 12.07 7.03 -8.08
C PRO A 36 13.07 6.28 -8.98
N ASP A 37 14.15 5.77 -8.38
CA ASP A 37 15.14 4.98 -9.11
C ASP A 37 14.57 3.63 -9.58
N ALA A 38 15.24 3.02 -10.57
CA ALA A 38 14.79 1.77 -11.16
C ALA A 38 14.80 0.58 -10.17
N GLY A 39 15.58 0.66 -9.10
CA GLY A 39 15.62 -0.33 -8.01
C GLY A 39 14.37 -0.25 -7.12
N TRP A 40 13.92 0.96 -6.77
CA TRP A 40 12.66 1.18 -6.04
C TRP A 40 11.45 0.71 -6.86
N VAL A 41 11.41 1.03 -8.16
CA VAL A 41 10.40 0.51 -9.10
C VAL A 41 10.37 -1.02 -9.09
N ALA A 42 11.56 -1.66 -9.16
CA ALA A 42 11.67 -3.11 -9.16
C ALA A 42 11.24 -3.74 -7.82
N GLY A 43 11.58 -3.10 -6.69
CA GLY A 43 11.14 -3.49 -5.35
C GLY A 43 9.61 -3.49 -5.22
N LEU A 44 8.95 -2.41 -5.67
CA LEU A 44 7.47 -2.35 -5.69
C LEU A 44 6.85 -3.45 -6.55
N ARG A 45 7.40 -3.71 -7.75
CA ARG A 45 6.92 -4.78 -8.65
C ARG A 45 7.07 -6.17 -8.04
N LEU A 46 8.14 -6.41 -7.27
CA LEU A 46 8.34 -7.68 -6.55
C LEU A 46 7.34 -7.87 -5.42
N MET A 47 7.01 -6.80 -4.67
CA MET A 47 5.97 -6.81 -3.63
C MET A 47 4.57 -7.04 -4.20
N THR A 48 4.17 -6.31 -5.25
CA THR A 48 2.81 -6.41 -5.82
C THR A 48 2.60 -7.67 -6.67
N GLY A 49 3.68 -8.27 -7.18
CA GLY A 49 3.65 -9.46 -8.02
C GLY A 49 3.59 -10.81 -7.30
N HIS A 50 3.98 -10.90 -6.02
CA HIS A 50 3.97 -12.17 -5.28
C HIS A 50 2.64 -12.41 -4.55
N PRO A 51 1.94 -13.55 -4.79
CA PRO A 51 0.63 -13.82 -4.16
C PRO A 51 0.64 -13.80 -2.62
N ALA A 52 1.71 -14.27 -1.98
CA ALA A 52 1.83 -14.27 -0.53
C ALA A 52 1.99 -12.85 0.06
N LEU A 53 2.75 -11.98 -0.62
CA LEU A 53 2.92 -10.58 -0.22
C LEU A 53 1.66 -9.76 -0.50
N ARG A 54 0.90 -10.12 -1.53
CA ARG A 54 -0.37 -9.47 -1.90
C ARG A 54 -1.44 -9.62 -0.80
N GLY A 55 -1.49 -10.75 -0.10
CA GLY A 55 -2.41 -10.97 1.04
C GLY A 55 -2.09 -10.04 2.22
N GLU A 56 -0.85 -10.06 2.69
CA GLU A 56 -0.36 -9.18 3.76
C GLU A 56 -0.53 -7.69 3.41
N PHE A 57 -0.26 -7.30 2.16
CA PHE A 57 -0.44 -5.93 1.69
C PHE A 57 -1.92 -5.48 1.71
N LEU A 58 -2.86 -6.39 1.39
CA LEU A 58 -4.30 -6.09 1.48
C LEU A 58 -4.76 -5.95 2.93
N GLU A 59 -4.30 -6.80 3.85
CA GLU A 59 -4.60 -6.67 5.29
C GLU A 59 -4.03 -5.36 5.87
N ALA A 60 -2.78 -5.01 5.53
CA ALA A 60 -2.17 -3.74 5.91
C ALA A 60 -2.93 -2.54 5.34
N GLY A 61 -3.38 -2.62 4.08
CA GLY A 61 -4.24 -1.60 3.46
C GLY A 61 -5.57 -1.42 4.19
N MET A 62 -6.27 -2.52 4.51
CA MET A 62 -7.51 -2.47 5.29
C MET A 62 -7.30 -1.93 6.72
N ALA A 63 -6.14 -2.18 7.33
CA ALA A 63 -5.80 -1.59 8.64
C ALA A 63 -5.63 -0.07 8.53
N ALA A 64 -4.85 0.41 7.55
CA ALA A 64 -4.65 1.83 7.29
C ALA A 64 -5.97 2.56 6.93
N GLU A 65 -6.87 1.93 6.16
CA GLU A 65 -8.20 2.49 5.87
C GLU A 65 -9.07 2.61 7.13
N ARG A 66 -8.98 1.67 8.07
CA ARG A 66 -9.71 1.74 9.35
C ARG A 66 -9.21 2.89 10.22
N GLU A 67 -7.88 3.08 10.31
CA GLU A 67 -7.27 4.19 11.04
C GLU A 67 -7.60 5.55 10.40
N LEU A 68 -7.53 5.65 9.07
CA LEU A 68 -7.91 6.86 8.34
C LEU A 68 -9.39 7.19 8.50
N ALA A 69 -10.28 6.18 8.50
CA ALA A 69 -11.71 6.39 8.73
C ALA A 69 -11.99 6.93 10.14
N ALA A 70 -11.28 6.46 11.17
CA ALA A 70 -11.38 7.00 12.52
C ALA A 70 -10.94 8.48 12.57
N ALA A 71 -9.78 8.81 11.99
CA ALA A 71 -9.28 10.19 11.92
C ALA A 71 -10.18 11.13 11.09
N VAL A 72 -10.90 10.61 10.09
CA VAL A 72 -11.94 11.39 9.37
C VAL A 72 -13.16 11.61 10.26
N ALA A 73 -13.65 10.59 10.97
CA ALA A 73 -14.79 10.69 11.87
C ALA A 73 -14.53 11.73 12.99
N GLU A 74 -13.39 11.63 13.67
CA GLU A 74 -12.96 12.58 14.72
C GLU A 74 -12.92 14.03 14.21
N ARG A 75 -12.37 14.25 13.02
CA ARG A 75 -12.22 15.60 12.43
C ARG A 75 -13.52 16.18 11.85
N THR A 76 -14.48 15.34 11.48
CA THR A 76 -15.77 15.77 10.90
C THR A 76 -16.92 15.74 11.90
N GLY A 77 -16.73 15.15 13.09
CA GLY A 77 -17.79 14.95 14.08
C GLY A 77 -18.82 13.88 13.69
N ALA A 78 -18.48 13.01 12.74
CA ALA A 78 -19.38 11.96 12.24
C ALA A 78 -19.37 10.72 13.15
N ASP A 79 -20.52 10.06 13.30
CA ASP A 79 -20.65 8.79 14.02
C ASP A 79 -20.21 7.61 13.14
N PRO A 80 -19.06 6.94 13.41
CA PRO A 80 -18.53 5.89 12.54
C PRO A 80 -19.38 4.60 12.53
N GLU A 81 -20.32 4.44 13.47
CA GLU A 81 -21.25 3.30 13.53
C GLU A 81 -22.56 3.58 12.78
N ARG A 82 -22.83 4.83 12.40
CA ARG A 82 -24.08 5.26 11.74
C ARG A 82 -23.88 5.94 10.39
N GLU A 83 -22.72 6.53 10.16
CA GLU A 83 -22.42 7.32 8.98
C GLU A 83 -21.36 6.65 8.11
N LEU A 84 -21.71 6.37 6.85
CA LEU A 84 -20.79 5.74 5.90
C LEU A 84 -19.68 6.69 5.43
N HIS A 85 -19.85 8.00 5.62
CA HIS A 85 -18.96 9.04 5.06
C HIS A 85 -17.47 8.83 5.41
N PRO A 86 -17.05 8.60 6.68
CA PRO A 86 -15.64 8.42 7.01
C PRO A 86 -15.02 7.17 6.34
N ARG A 87 -15.79 6.08 6.22
CA ARG A 87 -15.38 4.85 5.53
C ARG A 87 -15.26 5.04 4.03
N LEU A 88 -16.20 5.77 3.42
CA LEU A 88 -16.18 6.08 1.99
C LEU A 88 -14.99 6.98 1.62
N VAL A 89 -14.68 7.99 2.44
CA VAL A 89 -13.49 8.85 2.25
C VAL A 89 -12.20 8.02 2.36
N ALA A 90 -12.07 7.17 3.40
CA ALA A 90 -10.88 6.34 3.57
C ALA A 90 -10.68 5.35 2.40
N GLY A 91 -11.73 4.64 1.99
CA GLY A 91 -11.68 3.72 0.85
C GLY A 91 -11.40 4.43 -0.48
N ALA A 92 -11.91 5.65 -0.69
CA ALA A 92 -11.58 6.45 -1.87
C ALA A 92 -10.07 6.79 -1.94
N VAL A 93 -9.45 7.12 -0.81
CA VAL A 93 -8.00 7.34 -0.71
C VAL A 93 -7.22 6.05 -0.97
N GLY A 94 -7.63 4.92 -0.40
CA GLY A 94 -7.03 3.60 -0.67
C GLY A 94 -7.06 3.21 -2.15
N VAL A 95 -8.20 3.43 -2.81
CA VAL A 95 -8.37 3.22 -4.26
C VAL A 95 -7.49 4.18 -5.08
N ALA A 96 -7.40 5.46 -4.70
CA ALA A 96 -6.53 6.44 -5.38
C ALA A 96 -5.05 6.04 -5.31
N ILE A 97 -4.56 5.63 -4.14
CA ILE A 97 -3.18 5.12 -3.95
C ILE A 97 -2.93 3.88 -4.81
N SER A 98 -3.84 2.92 -4.77
CA SER A 98 -3.74 1.67 -5.54
C SER A 98 -3.70 1.95 -7.04
N ALA A 99 -4.66 2.71 -7.58
CA ALA A 99 -4.74 3.06 -9.00
C ALA A 99 -3.52 3.86 -9.49
N SER A 100 -3.03 4.80 -8.68
CA SER A 100 -1.85 5.63 -9.01
C SER A 100 -0.59 4.78 -9.04
N THR A 101 -0.42 3.87 -8.07
CA THR A 101 0.70 2.90 -8.03
C THR A 101 0.68 2.02 -9.28
N ASP A 102 -0.48 1.46 -9.60
CA ASP A 102 -0.70 0.58 -10.75
C ASP A 102 -0.39 1.29 -12.08
N LEU A 103 -0.83 2.55 -12.22
CA LEU A 103 -0.59 3.36 -13.42
C LEU A 103 0.88 3.77 -13.53
N TRP A 104 1.48 4.24 -12.45
CA TRP A 104 2.88 4.62 -12.36
C TRP A 104 3.81 3.44 -12.70
N LEU A 105 3.54 2.25 -12.16
CA LEU A 105 4.28 1.02 -12.48
C LEU A 105 4.15 0.57 -13.94
N ARG A 106 3.06 0.91 -14.62
CA ARG A 106 2.86 0.64 -16.06
C ARG A 106 3.53 1.67 -16.97
N LEU A 107 3.45 2.95 -16.65
CA LEU A 107 3.98 4.04 -17.49
C LEU A 107 5.50 4.24 -17.34
N GLY A 108 6.03 4.06 -16.13
CA GLY A 108 7.43 4.34 -15.81
C GLY A 108 7.78 5.85 -15.78
N PRO A 109 9.05 6.19 -15.51
CA PRO A 109 9.53 7.56 -15.56
C PRO A 109 9.50 8.04 -17.02
N PRO A 110 8.62 9.00 -17.36
CA PRO A 110 8.67 10.33 -16.74
C PRO A 110 7.50 10.69 -15.81
N ALA A 111 6.56 9.79 -15.55
CA ALA A 111 5.43 10.11 -14.67
C ALA A 111 5.87 10.19 -13.20
N SER A 112 5.63 11.34 -12.56
CA SER A 112 5.75 11.52 -11.11
C SER A 112 4.62 10.75 -10.42
N TYR A 113 4.95 9.94 -9.42
CA TYR A 113 3.93 9.25 -8.61
C TYR A 113 3.06 10.24 -7.82
N ALA A 114 3.65 11.34 -7.34
CA ALA A 114 2.94 12.38 -6.61
C ALA A 114 1.89 13.08 -7.50
N ASP A 115 2.23 13.35 -8.75
CA ASP A 115 1.33 14.02 -9.70
C ASP A 115 0.14 13.11 -10.05
N LEU A 116 0.40 11.80 -10.24
CA LEU A 116 -0.65 10.80 -10.48
C LEU A 116 -1.58 10.63 -9.27
N LEU A 117 -1.03 10.62 -8.06
CA LEU A 117 -1.82 10.54 -6.83
C LEU A 117 -2.66 11.80 -6.60
N GLN A 118 -2.09 12.99 -6.87
CA GLN A 118 -2.81 14.25 -6.77
C GLN A 118 -3.98 14.29 -7.77
N ASP A 119 -3.77 13.90 -9.03
CA ASP A 119 -4.82 13.82 -10.04
C ASP A 119 -5.93 12.82 -9.64
N ALA A 120 -5.57 11.64 -9.10
CA ALA A 120 -6.54 10.66 -8.63
C ALA A 120 -7.41 11.19 -7.46
N LEU A 121 -6.83 11.95 -6.53
CA LEU A 121 -7.55 12.58 -5.42
C LEU A 121 -8.42 13.77 -5.89
N ASP A 122 -7.92 14.56 -6.84
CA ASP A 122 -8.67 15.63 -7.51
C ASP A 122 -9.89 15.07 -8.26
N GLN A 123 -9.75 13.94 -8.94
CA GLN A 123 -10.88 13.25 -9.59
C GLN A 123 -11.87 12.68 -8.57
N ALA A 124 -11.40 12.11 -7.45
CA ALA A 124 -12.27 11.61 -6.40
C ALA A 124 -13.09 12.74 -5.73
N THR A 125 -12.48 13.90 -5.47
CA THR A 125 -13.16 15.04 -4.82
C THR A 125 -14.14 15.78 -5.74
N ARG A 126 -13.85 15.85 -7.04
CA ARG A 126 -14.80 16.39 -8.05
C ARG A 126 -15.96 15.44 -8.37
N GLY A 127 -15.87 14.20 -7.90
CA GLY A 127 -16.69 13.07 -8.36
C GLY A 127 -16.15 12.53 -9.68
N LEU A 128 -16.09 11.20 -9.79
CA LEU A 128 -15.63 10.54 -11.02
C LEU A 128 -16.60 10.86 -12.16
N PRO A 129 -16.17 11.59 -13.22
CA PRO A 129 -17.05 11.87 -14.35
C PRO A 129 -17.43 10.54 -15.03
N PRO A 130 -18.62 10.44 -15.65
CA PRO A 130 -18.95 9.30 -16.49
C PRO A 130 -17.84 9.14 -17.53
N ALA A 131 -17.22 7.96 -17.58
CA ALA A 131 -16.15 7.71 -18.53
C ALA A 131 -16.67 8.02 -19.93
N GLU A 132 -16.12 9.04 -20.58
CA GLU A 132 -16.42 9.33 -21.97
C GLU A 132 -15.96 8.13 -22.78
N LEU A 133 -16.91 7.24 -23.09
CA LEU A 133 -16.70 6.07 -23.92
C LEU A 133 -16.15 6.59 -25.25
N ARG A 134 -14.81 6.51 -25.42
CA ARG A 134 -14.11 6.87 -26.65
C ARG A 134 -14.82 6.15 -27.78
N ARG A 135 -15.67 6.88 -28.52
CA ARG A 135 -16.38 6.30 -29.67
C ARG A 135 -15.31 5.69 -30.56
N PRO A 136 -15.44 4.41 -30.94
CA PRO A 136 -14.42 3.78 -31.78
C PRO A 136 -14.22 4.66 -33.01
N ARG A 137 -12.96 5.02 -33.30
CA ARG A 137 -12.62 5.71 -34.55
C ARG A 137 -13.12 4.80 -35.66
N ARG A 138 -14.20 5.18 -36.33
CA ARG A 138 -14.63 4.50 -37.55
C ARG A 138 -13.56 4.81 -38.60
N SER A 139 -12.62 3.89 -38.76
CA SER A 139 -11.82 3.81 -39.96
C SER A 139 -12.79 3.65 -41.14
N GLY A 140 -12.77 4.61 -42.06
CA GLY A 140 -13.34 4.45 -43.39
C GLY A 140 -12.38 3.71 -44.31
#